data_AF-A0A518RFX7-F1
#
_entry.id   AF-A0A518RFX7-F1
#
_cell.length_a   1.000
_cell.length_b   1.000
_cell.length_c   1.000
_cell.angle_alpha   90.00
_cell.angle_beta   90.00
_cell.angle_gamma   90.00
#
_symmetry.space_group_name_H-M   'P 1'
#
loop_
_entity.id
_entity.type
_entity.pdbx_description
1 polymer ?
#
loop_
_entity_poly.entity_id
_entity_poly.type
_entity_poly.pdbx_seq_one_letter_code
_entity_poly.pdbx_strand_id
1 'polypeptide(L)'
;MEVVQELSLARDDPDAPAYSAPGEVDGLTARLSAACDWLTARNIALARDWGIGLERDYTFDQEAGRLVLKFGGRRTIAAQGQILGSFDPRDHSFMWSWANPSIRPELCEDAARLKTEGERLGVAALTTPVQTVTFDDLLPLLALAAQDGGADGVYRCMVNGSTSLFVALRLDEAAPKGAGDSADGLLEAAHALAADYDREMLPIDRDHHLQGKQVDLGDFIERKMAIYRRYWSRDDDYWEPCSVGWPSSHDQGAIRLRFTVPHPMGGALDIAIGKNFGQTIYRIEQVESALKITDQLIDWGDGFIWPTPPDGRS
;
A
#
# COMPACT_ATOMS: atom_id res chain seq x y z
N MET A 1 1.56 -32.43 -16.84
CA MET A 1 2.97 -32.22 -16.44
C MET A 1 3.10 -30.73 -16.24
N GLU A 2 2.86 -30.28 -15.01
CA GLU A 2 2.85 -28.87 -14.63
C GLU A 2 4.33 -28.46 -14.48
N VAL A 3 4.89 -27.84 -15.51
CA VAL A 3 6.21 -27.22 -15.40
C VAL A 3 5.99 -25.91 -14.67
N VAL A 4 6.04 -25.95 -13.33
CA VAL A 4 6.11 -24.73 -12.53
C VAL A 4 7.51 -24.17 -12.76
N GLN A 5 7.63 -23.25 -13.72
CA GLN A 5 8.88 -22.57 -14.00
C GLN A 5 9.23 -21.74 -12.76
N GLU A 6 10.28 -22.14 -12.06
CA GLU A 6 10.75 -21.47 -10.85
C GLU A 6 11.29 -20.08 -11.24
N LEU A 7 10.63 -19.03 -10.77
CA LEU A 7 11.08 -17.65 -10.97
C LEU A 7 12.45 -17.47 -10.32
N SER A 8 13.44 -17.10 -11.11
CA SER A 8 14.72 -16.63 -10.58
C SER A 8 14.49 -15.23 -10.02
N LEU A 9 14.23 -15.12 -8.74
CA LEU A 9 14.02 -13.82 -8.08
C LEU A 9 15.35 -13.14 -7.78
N ALA A 10 15.32 -11.88 -7.34
CA ALA A 10 16.49 -11.22 -6.78
C ALA A 10 17.10 -12.14 -5.70
N ARG A 11 18.36 -12.53 -5.92
CA ARG A 11 19.17 -13.32 -4.98
C ARG A 11 20.25 -12.39 -4.43
N ASP A 12 20.84 -12.82 -3.32
CA ASP A 12 22.03 -12.21 -2.76
C ASP A 12 23.12 -12.10 -3.84
N ASP A 13 23.43 -10.87 -4.22
CA ASP A 13 24.56 -10.51 -5.06
C ASP A 13 25.39 -9.49 -4.27
N PRO A 14 26.40 -9.95 -3.50
CA PRO A 14 27.17 -9.07 -2.62
C PRO A 14 28.01 -8.05 -3.41
N ASP A 15 28.17 -8.24 -4.72
CA ASP A 15 28.89 -7.34 -5.61
C ASP A 15 27.94 -6.40 -6.39
N ALA A 16 26.62 -6.46 -6.13
CA ALA A 16 25.66 -5.57 -6.77
C ALA A 16 25.99 -4.10 -6.45
N PRO A 17 26.02 -3.22 -7.47
CA PRO A 17 26.31 -1.82 -7.25
C PRO A 17 25.25 -1.19 -6.34
N ALA A 18 25.71 -0.34 -5.44
CA ALA A 18 24.82 0.46 -4.60
C ALA A 18 23.94 1.36 -5.48
N TYR A 19 22.66 1.43 -5.11
CA TYR A 19 21.74 2.38 -5.72
C TYR A 19 22.32 3.77 -5.63
N SER A 20 22.47 4.38 -6.81
CA SER A 20 22.77 5.79 -6.94
C SER A 20 21.47 6.49 -7.24
N ALA A 21 21.01 7.30 -6.28
CA ALA A 21 19.84 8.15 -6.50
C ALA A 21 20.02 8.87 -7.83
N PRO A 22 18.96 8.94 -8.67
CA PRO A 22 19.00 9.79 -9.84
C PRO A 22 19.45 11.18 -9.37
N GLY A 23 20.61 11.64 -9.84
CA GLY A 23 21.13 12.95 -9.47
C GLY A 23 20.17 14.05 -9.94
N GLU A 24 20.60 15.31 -9.92
CA GLU A 24 19.90 16.41 -10.60
C GLU A 24 19.98 16.24 -12.13
N VAL A 25 19.46 15.13 -12.66
CA VAL A 25 19.10 15.01 -14.06
C VAL A 25 17.86 15.85 -14.23
N ASP A 26 18.01 16.95 -14.98
CA ASP A 26 16.96 17.93 -15.21
C ASP A 26 15.60 17.26 -15.45
N GLY A 27 14.65 17.52 -14.55
CA GLY A 27 13.26 17.05 -14.64
C GLY A 27 12.98 15.62 -14.18
N LEU A 28 13.98 14.74 -13.92
CA LEU A 28 13.70 13.37 -13.48
C LEU A 28 13.14 13.31 -12.06
N THR A 29 13.67 14.11 -11.12
CA THR A 29 13.10 14.21 -9.77
C THR A 29 11.63 14.64 -9.80
N ALA A 30 11.30 15.62 -10.65
CA ALA A 30 9.93 16.08 -10.83
C ALA A 30 9.03 14.99 -11.44
N ARG A 31 9.54 14.21 -12.41
CA ARG A 31 8.82 13.05 -12.96
C ARG A 31 8.57 11.98 -11.92
N LEU A 32 9.57 11.67 -11.08
CA LEU A 32 9.42 10.70 -9.99
C LEU A 32 8.39 11.16 -8.97
N SER A 33 8.42 12.43 -8.57
CA SER A 33 7.42 13.03 -7.67
C SER A 33 6.00 12.94 -8.28
N ALA A 34 5.83 13.34 -9.54
CA ALA A 34 4.56 13.24 -10.26
C ALA A 34 4.08 11.78 -10.42
N ALA A 35 5.00 10.83 -10.60
CA ALA A 35 4.67 9.41 -10.67
C ALA A 35 4.21 8.86 -9.30
N CYS A 36 4.81 9.32 -8.20
CA CYS A 36 4.37 8.97 -6.84
C CYS A 36 2.94 9.45 -6.57
N ASP A 37 2.63 10.70 -6.90
CA ASP A 37 1.28 11.28 -6.77
C ASP A 37 0.27 10.54 -7.63
N TRP A 38 0.67 10.24 -8.88
CA TRP A 38 -0.15 9.45 -9.80
C TRP A 38 -0.46 8.06 -9.24
N LEU A 39 0.55 7.33 -8.75
CA LEU A 39 0.34 5.97 -8.24
C LEU A 39 -0.52 5.99 -6.97
N THR A 40 -0.34 6.99 -6.11
CA THR A 40 -1.17 7.17 -4.91
C THR A 40 -2.64 7.38 -5.30
N ALA A 41 -2.91 8.29 -6.23
CA ALA A 41 -4.27 8.54 -6.71
C ALA A 41 -4.89 7.29 -7.37
N ARG A 42 -4.08 6.53 -8.14
CA ARG A 42 -4.50 5.28 -8.78
C ARG A 42 -4.84 4.20 -7.75
N ASN A 43 -4.01 4.00 -6.74
CA ASN A 43 -4.29 3.01 -5.69
C ASN A 43 -5.56 3.34 -4.91
N ILE A 44 -5.81 4.63 -4.61
CA ILE A 44 -7.07 5.06 -3.99
C ILE A 44 -8.27 4.74 -4.89
N ALA A 45 -8.17 5.01 -6.19
CA ALA A 45 -9.23 4.67 -7.14
C ALA A 45 -9.44 3.15 -7.25
N LEU A 46 -8.37 2.35 -7.28
CA LEU A 46 -8.45 0.89 -7.27
C LEU A 46 -9.12 0.35 -6.00
N ALA A 47 -8.78 0.90 -4.83
CA ALA A 47 -9.44 0.56 -3.58
C ALA A 47 -10.93 0.93 -3.61
N ARG A 48 -11.26 2.14 -4.07
CA ARG A 48 -12.63 2.66 -4.10
C ARG A 48 -13.52 1.95 -5.10
N ASP A 49 -13.04 1.82 -6.33
CA ASP A 49 -13.88 1.44 -7.48
C ASP A 49 -13.90 -0.08 -7.67
N TRP A 50 -12.87 -0.78 -7.18
CA TRP A 50 -12.74 -2.22 -7.34
C TRP A 50 -12.74 -3.00 -6.02
N GLY A 51 -12.47 -2.33 -4.89
CA GLY A 51 -12.28 -2.98 -3.60
C GLY A 51 -10.92 -3.67 -3.47
N ILE A 52 -9.95 -3.36 -4.33
CA ILE A 52 -8.58 -3.91 -4.21
C ILE A 52 -8.00 -3.47 -2.85
N GLY A 53 -7.27 -4.38 -2.22
CA GLY A 53 -6.85 -4.35 -0.82
C GLY A 53 -7.72 -5.23 0.09
N LEU A 54 -8.86 -5.75 -0.39
CA LEU A 54 -9.73 -6.71 0.32
C LEU A 54 -9.64 -8.14 -0.23
N GLU A 55 -8.82 -8.37 -1.26
CA GLU A 55 -8.55 -9.71 -1.75
C GLU A 55 -7.94 -10.58 -0.66
N ARG A 56 -8.25 -11.87 -0.70
CA ARG A 56 -7.72 -12.86 0.25
C ARG A 56 -6.49 -13.59 -0.28
N ASP A 57 -6.35 -13.60 -1.60
CA ASP A 57 -5.34 -14.35 -2.31
C ASP A 57 -5.19 -13.76 -3.72
N TYR A 58 -4.06 -14.03 -4.36
CA TYR A 58 -3.79 -13.66 -5.74
C TYR A 58 -3.01 -14.76 -6.45
N THR A 59 -3.09 -14.79 -7.77
CA THR A 59 -2.23 -15.62 -8.61
C THR A 59 -1.72 -14.81 -9.78
N PHE A 60 -0.45 -15.00 -10.12
CA PHE A 60 0.12 -14.47 -11.35
C PHE A 60 0.48 -15.61 -12.29
N ASP A 61 -0.16 -15.64 -13.45
CA ASP A 61 0.12 -16.60 -14.52
C ASP A 61 1.05 -15.95 -15.55
N GLN A 62 2.31 -16.39 -15.61
CA GLN A 62 3.28 -15.90 -16.59
C GLN A 62 3.00 -16.41 -18.01
N GLU A 63 2.33 -17.55 -18.17
CA GLU A 63 1.96 -18.06 -19.49
C GLU A 63 0.87 -17.18 -20.10
N ALA A 64 -0.11 -16.79 -19.30
CA ALA A 64 -1.19 -15.90 -19.73
C ALA A 64 -0.83 -14.41 -19.62
N GLY A 65 0.16 -14.03 -18.82
CA GLY A 65 0.48 -12.64 -18.47
C GLY A 65 -0.58 -11.99 -17.57
N ARG A 66 -1.20 -12.77 -16.68
CA ARG A 66 -2.41 -12.35 -15.95
C ARG A 66 -2.24 -12.39 -14.44
N LEU A 67 -2.60 -11.27 -13.81
CA LEU A 67 -2.83 -11.19 -12.37
C LEU A 67 -4.31 -11.45 -12.10
N VAL A 68 -4.62 -12.37 -11.19
CA VAL A 68 -5.97 -12.65 -10.72
C VAL A 68 -6.03 -12.43 -9.21
N LEU A 69 -6.80 -11.44 -8.79
CA LEU A 69 -7.10 -11.14 -7.39
C LEU A 69 -8.38 -11.86 -6.99
N LYS A 70 -8.35 -12.60 -5.88
CA LYS A 70 -9.45 -13.44 -5.43
C LYS A 70 -10.09 -12.85 -4.18
N PHE A 71 -11.37 -12.52 -4.30
CA PHE A 71 -12.19 -12.07 -3.19
C PHE A 71 -13.02 -13.27 -2.70
N GLY A 72 -13.15 -13.43 -1.38
CA GLY A 72 -13.94 -14.53 -0.82
C GLY A 72 -15.35 -14.61 -1.45
N GLY A 73 -15.87 -15.83 -1.66
CA GLY A 73 -17.25 -16.00 -2.14
C GLY A 73 -17.47 -15.96 -3.67
N ARG A 74 -16.41 -16.15 -4.48
CA ARG A 74 -16.38 -16.34 -5.96
C ARG A 74 -16.13 -15.10 -6.83
N ARG A 75 -15.98 -13.90 -6.28
CA ARG A 75 -15.58 -12.73 -7.08
C ARG A 75 -14.07 -12.76 -7.34
N THR A 76 -13.68 -12.55 -8.60
CA THR A 76 -12.27 -12.37 -8.99
C THR A 76 -12.12 -11.12 -9.82
N ILE A 77 -11.02 -10.41 -9.67
CA ILE A 77 -10.61 -9.35 -10.58
C ILE A 77 -9.43 -9.89 -11.37
N ALA A 78 -9.47 -9.75 -12.69
CA ALA A 78 -8.36 -10.14 -13.53
C ALA A 78 -7.80 -8.91 -14.26
N ALA A 79 -6.49 -8.87 -14.38
CA ALA A 79 -5.75 -7.80 -15.01
C ALA A 79 -4.62 -8.37 -15.86
N GLN A 80 -4.35 -7.72 -16.99
CA GLN A 80 -3.08 -7.91 -17.70
C GLN A 80 -1.95 -7.36 -16.84
N GLY A 81 -0.84 -8.09 -16.77
CA GLY A 81 0.30 -7.72 -15.95
C GLY A 81 1.58 -7.58 -16.74
N GLN A 82 2.35 -6.57 -16.39
CA GLN A 82 3.77 -6.45 -16.74
C GLN A 82 4.59 -6.52 -15.46
N ILE A 83 5.55 -7.42 -15.40
CA ILE A 83 6.44 -7.53 -14.25
C ILE A 83 7.46 -6.40 -14.36
N LEU A 84 7.58 -5.60 -13.31
CA LEU A 84 8.56 -4.51 -13.22
C LEU A 84 9.90 -5.00 -12.68
N GLY A 85 9.85 -5.89 -11.70
CA GLY A 85 11.04 -6.47 -11.08
C GLY A 85 10.72 -7.19 -9.79
N SER A 86 11.76 -7.64 -9.11
CA SER A 86 11.65 -8.32 -7.82
C SER A 86 12.61 -7.71 -6.78
N PHE A 87 12.16 -7.63 -5.53
CA PHE A 87 12.93 -7.09 -4.41
C PHE A 87 13.03 -8.10 -3.27
N ASP A 88 14.25 -8.41 -2.83
CA ASP A 88 14.51 -9.16 -1.60
C ASP A 88 14.79 -8.18 -0.45
N PRO A 89 13.92 -8.09 0.56
CA PRO A 89 14.13 -7.18 1.68
C PRO A 89 15.29 -7.56 2.59
N ARG A 90 15.78 -8.81 2.55
CA ARG A 90 16.90 -9.26 3.41
C ARG A 90 18.23 -8.71 2.92
N ASP A 91 18.40 -8.68 1.61
CA ASP A 91 19.65 -8.27 0.95
C ASP A 91 19.57 -6.83 0.43
N HIS A 92 18.41 -6.18 0.60
CA HIS A 92 18.09 -4.91 -0.04
C HIS A 92 18.32 -4.96 -1.57
N SER A 93 18.12 -6.12 -2.19
CA SER A 93 18.46 -6.36 -3.59
C SER A 93 17.23 -6.22 -4.47
N PHE A 94 17.31 -5.36 -5.48
CA PHE A 94 16.29 -5.23 -6.52
C PHE A 94 16.85 -5.66 -7.88
N MET A 95 16.13 -6.55 -8.56
CA MET A 95 16.41 -6.95 -9.94
C MET A 95 15.27 -6.51 -10.84
N TRP A 96 15.58 -5.76 -11.89
CA TRP A 96 14.61 -5.42 -12.92
C TRP A 96 14.16 -6.65 -13.72
N SER A 97 12.92 -6.67 -14.18
CA SER A 97 12.39 -7.80 -14.93
C SER A 97 13.09 -8.03 -16.27
N TRP A 98 13.53 -6.98 -16.96
CA TRP A 98 14.30 -7.08 -18.21
C TRP A 98 15.68 -7.74 -18.01
N ALA A 99 16.19 -7.80 -16.78
CA ALA A 99 17.45 -8.46 -16.43
C ALA A 99 17.25 -9.93 -16.06
N ASN A 100 16.01 -10.39 -15.94
CA ASN A 100 15.67 -11.72 -15.43
C ASN A 100 15.29 -12.67 -16.57
N PRO A 101 16.17 -13.62 -16.96
CA PRO A 101 15.90 -14.54 -18.07
C PRO A 101 14.82 -15.57 -17.77
N SER A 102 14.40 -15.72 -16.50
CA SER A 102 13.29 -16.61 -16.13
C SER A 102 11.92 -16.00 -16.39
N ILE A 103 11.85 -14.68 -16.61
CA ILE A 103 10.63 -13.96 -16.97
C ILE A 103 10.56 -13.87 -18.50
N ARG A 104 9.36 -14.11 -19.04
CA ARG A 104 9.10 -13.98 -20.47
C ARG A 104 9.28 -12.53 -20.92
N PRO A 105 10.03 -12.25 -22.01
CA PRO A 105 10.31 -10.87 -22.45
C PRO A 105 9.07 -9.98 -22.66
N GLU A 106 7.96 -10.55 -23.11
CA GLU A 106 6.66 -9.90 -23.29
C GLU A 106 6.00 -9.43 -21.98
N LEU A 107 6.50 -9.89 -20.82
CA LEU A 107 6.07 -9.41 -19.51
C LEU A 107 6.98 -8.31 -18.95
N CYS A 108 8.05 -7.95 -19.66
CA CYS A 108 9.06 -7.01 -19.18
C CYS A 108 9.00 -5.65 -19.90
N GLU A 109 8.00 -5.39 -20.75
CA GLU A 109 8.01 -4.26 -21.67
C GLU A 109 8.02 -2.90 -20.95
N ASP A 110 7.26 -2.77 -19.86
CA ASP A 110 7.21 -1.54 -19.06
C ASP A 110 8.57 -1.20 -18.47
N ALA A 111 9.23 -2.20 -17.86
CA ALA A 111 10.57 -2.03 -17.31
C ALA A 111 11.62 -1.80 -18.41
N ALA A 112 11.50 -2.48 -19.55
CA ALA A 112 12.42 -2.35 -20.68
C ALA A 112 12.33 -0.94 -21.32
N ARG A 113 11.12 -0.38 -21.44
CA ARG A 113 10.92 1.01 -21.89
C ARG A 113 11.61 2.00 -20.94
N LEU A 114 11.44 1.81 -19.63
CA LEU A 114 12.09 2.67 -18.64
C LEU A 114 13.62 2.55 -18.70
N LYS A 115 14.17 1.35 -18.94
CA LYS A 115 15.60 1.15 -19.19
C LYS A 115 16.09 1.96 -20.38
N THR A 116 15.41 1.91 -21.53
CA THR A 116 15.79 2.69 -22.72
C THR A 116 15.83 4.18 -22.44
N GLU A 117 14.88 4.69 -21.67
CA GLU A 117 14.90 6.08 -21.21
C GLU A 117 16.06 6.37 -20.26
N GLY A 118 16.34 5.45 -19.33
CA GLY A 118 17.50 5.50 -18.45
C GLY A 118 18.83 5.57 -19.20
N GLU A 119 18.98 4.80 -20.27
CA GLU A 119 20.16 4.82 -21.15
C GLU A 119 20.29 6.17 -21.85
N ARG A 120 19.18 6.72 -22.35
CA ARG A 120 19.15 8.04 -23.00
C ARG A 120 19.55 9.16 -22.03
N LEU A 121 19.17 9.04 -20.76
CA LEU A 121 19.43 10.03 -19.71
C LEU A 121 20.75 9.80 -18.95
N GLY A 122 21.39 8.65 -19.12
CA GLY A 122 22.57 8.27 -18.33
C GLY A 122 22.28 7.98 -16.86
N VAL A 123 21.09 7.45 -16.54
CA VAL A 123 20.61 7.23 -15.17
C VAL A 123 20.83 5.78 -14.75
N ALA A 124 21.86 5.54 -13.94
CA ALA A 124 22.23 4.20 -13.48
C ALA A 124 21.09 3.45 -12.78
N ALA A 125 20.28 4.14 -11.96
CA ALA A 125 19.15 3.54 -11.24
C ALA A 125 18.12 2.82 -12.15
N LEU A 126 18.06 3.18 -13.44
CA LEU A 126 17.13 2.62 -14.42
C LEU A 126 17.78 1.60 -15.35
N THR A 127 19.11 1.55 -15.39
CA THR A 127 19.89 0.74 -16.34
C THR A 127 20.71 -0.35 -15.68
N THR A 128 20.90 -0.28 -14.37
CA THR A 128 21.61 -1.27 -13.57
C THR A 128 20.73 -2.51 -13.38
N PRO A 129 21.15 -3.72 -13.82
CA PRO A 129 20.32 -4.93 -13.79
C PRO A 129 19.85 -5.35 -12.39
N VAL A 130 20.79 -5.36 -11.44
CA VAL A 130 20.60 -5.69 -10.03
C VAL A 130 21.26 -4.60 -9.20
N GLN A 131 20.56 -4.06 -8.20
CA GLN A 131 21.06 -2.97 -7.37
C GLN A 131 20.66 -3.11 -5.91
N THR A 132 21.54 -2.68 -5.02
CA THR A 132 21.25 -2.59 -3.58
C THR A 132 20.51 -1.29 -3.29
N VAL A 133 19.24 -1.36 -2.92
CA VAL A 133 18.31 -0.24 -2.80
C VAL A 133 17.36 -0.43 -1.61
N THR A 134 16.93 0.65 -0.97
CA THR A 134 15.86 0.55 0.05
C THR A 134 14.50 0.39 -0.62
N PHE A 135 13.52 -0.16 0.10
CA PHE A 135 12.16 -0.28 -0.44
C PHE A 135 11.59 1.11 -0.80
N ASP A 136 11.81 2.12 0.04
CA ASP A 136 11.33 3.49 -0.19
C ASP A 136 12.02 4.17 -1.37
N ASP A 137 13.31 3.93 -1.60
CA ASP A 137 14.03 4.41 -2.78
C ASP A 137 13.53 3.76 -4.08
N LEU A 138 13.06 2.51 -4.00
CA LEU A 138 12.58 1.76 -5.14
C LEU A 138 11.19 2.22 -5.61
N LEU A 139 10.28 2.56 -4.70
CA LEU A 139 8.86 2.81 -5.06
C LEU A 139 8.66 3.91 -6.12
N PRO A 140 9.38 5.06 -6.09
CA PRO A 140 9.26 6.07 -7.14
C PRO A 140 9.65 5.56 -8.53
N LEU A 141 10.65 4.66 -8.63
CA LEU A 141 11.07 4.07 -9.90
C LEU A 141 9.98 3.14 -10.45
N LEU A 142 9.36 2.34 -9.57
CA LEU A 142 8.23 1.46 -9.95
C LEU A 142 7.01 2.27 -10.38
N ALA A 143 6.72 3.37 -9.68
CA ALA A 143 5.63 4.26 -10.03
C ALA A 143 5.86 4.88 -11.43
N LEU A 144 7.08 5.33 -11.72
CA LEU A 144 7.43 5.87 -13.02
C LEU A 144 7.32 4.81 -14.13
N ALA A 145 7.82 3.59 -13.89
CA ALA A 145 7.71 2.49 -14.85
C ALA A 145 6.25 2.18 -15.21
N ALA A 146 5.39 2.11 -14.20
CA ALA A 146 3.97 1.84 -14.37
C ALA A 146 3.24 3.01 -15.06
N GLN A 147 3.58 4.25 -14.70
CA GLN A 147 3.00 5.45 -15.31
C GLN A 147 3.35 5.55 -16.79
N ASP A 148 4.64 5.44 -17.15
CA ASP A 148 5.11 5.50 -18.54
C ASP A 148 4.59 4.31 -19.37
N GLY A 149 4.34 3.17 -18.71
CA GLY A 149 3.67 2.00 -19.28
C GLY A 149 2.17 2.19 -19.53
N GLY A 150 1.53 3.20 -18.95
CA GLY A 150 0.08 3.36 -19.01
C GLY A 150 -0.68 2.29 -18.22
N ALA A 151 -0.13 1.83 -17.09
CA ALA A 151 -0.80 0.91 -16.19
C ALA A 151 -1.94 1.61 -15.40
N ASP A 152 -2.78 0.82 -14.73
CA ASP A 152 -3.80 1.32 -13.81
C ASP A 152 -3.31 1.38 -12.36
N GLY A 153 -2.18 0.74 -12.06
CA GLY A 153 -1.54 0.74 -10.74
C GLY A 153 -0.41 -0.29 -10.68
N VAL A 154 0.13 -0.49 -9.49
CA VAL A 154 1.14 -1.52 -9.21
C VAL A 154 0.65 -2.41 -8.08
N TYR A 155 0.72 -3.72 -8.30
CA TYR A 155 0.40 -4.73 -7.31
C TYR A 155 1.68 -5.47 -6.88
N ARG A 156 1.86 -5.61 -5.57
CA ARG A 156 2.96 -6.32 -4.94
C ARG A 156 2.53 -7.75 -4.65
N CYS A 157 3.10 -8.69 -5.38
CA CYS A 157 2.95 -10.12 -5.11
C CYS A 157 4.10 -10.57 -4.20
N MET A 158 3.79 -11.04 -2.99
CA MET A 158 4.74 -11.79 -2.18
C MET A 158 4.98 -13.18 -2.77
N VAL A 159 6.26 -13.53 -2.93
CA VAL A 159 6.73 -14.82 -3.46
C VAL A 159 7.75 -15.39 -2.48
N ASN A 160 7.69 -16.71 -2.27
CA ASN A 160 8.56 -17.44 -1.33
C ASN A 160 8.56 -16.88 0.11
N GLY A 161 7.48 -16.21 0.53
CA GLY A 161 7.27 -15.72 1.89
C GLY A 161 7.88 -14.36 2.25
N SER A 162 8.87 -13.85 1.48
CA SER A 162 9.52 -12.56 1.80
C SER A 162 9.85 -11.70 0.58
N THR A 163 10.12 -12.31 -0.57
CA THR A 163 10.52 -11.58 -1.77
C THR A 163 9.29 -10.97 -2.43
N SER A 164 9.42 -9.74 -2.91
CA SER A 164 8.33 -9.02 -3.58
C SER A 164 8.51 -9.07 -5.08
N LEU A 165 7.46 -9.38 -5.83
CA LEU A 165 7.36 -9.24 -7.27
C LEU A 165 6.38 -8.11 -7.58
N PHE A 166 6.80 -7.09 -8.32
CA PHE A 166 5.95 -5.94 -8.63
C PHE A 166 5.35 -6.09 -10.02
N VAL A 167 4.03 -6.01 -10.10
CA VAL A 167 3.26 -6.17 -11.33
C VAL A 167 2.53 -4.87 -11.62
N ALA A 168 2.88 -4.20 -12.71
CA ALA A 168 2.06 -3.14 -13.29
C ALA A 168 0.79 -3.76 -13.87
N LEU A 169 -0.35 -3.42 -13.31
CA LEU A 169 -1.65 -4.03 -13.64
C LEU A 169 -2.43 -3.14 -14.61
N ARG A 170 -3.14 -3.76 -15.55
CA ARG A 170 -4.10 -3.12 -16.46
C ARG A 170 -5.40 -3.90 -16.40
N LEU A 171 -6.46 -3.26 -15.93
CA LEU A 171 -7.75 -3.91 -15.73
C LEU A 171 -8.43 -4.17 -17.08
N ASP A 172 -8.95 -5.38 -17.27
CA ASP A 172 -9.60 -5.76 -18.54
C ASP A 172 -10.96 -5.10 -18.74
N GLU A 173 -11.61 -4.71 -17.65
CA GLU A 173 -12.98 -4.23 -17.62
C GLU A 173 -13.04 -2.80 -17.07
N ALA A 174 -14.10 -2.08 -17.44
CA ALA A 174 -14.42 -0.83 -16.77
C ALA A 174 -14.86 -1.13 -15.32
N ALA A 175 -14.60 -0.18 -14.41
CA ALA A 175 -15.00 -0.31 -13.02
C ALA A 175 -16.49 -0.70 -12.88
N PRO A 176 -16.83 -1.62 -11.95
CA PRO A 176 -18.21 -1.97 -11.69
C PRO A 176 -19.00 -0.70 -11.34
N LYS A 177 -20.13 -0.49 -12.02
CA LYS A 177 -20.99 0.68 -11.76
C LYS A 177 -21.72 0.51 -10.41
N GLY A 178 -21.38 1.33 -9.41
CA GLY A 178 -22.20 1.56 -8.19
C GLY A 178 -21.37 2.13 -7.04
N ALA A 179 -21.83 3.05 -6.17
CA ALA A 179 -23.11 3.74 -6.01
C ALA A 179 -22.85 5.26 -6.04
N GLY A 180 -23.56 6.00 -6.90
CA GLY A 180 -23.44 7.47 -6.99
C GLY A 180 -24.03 8.18 -5.78
N ASP A 181 -23.58 9.42 -5.54
CA ASP A 181 -23.98 10.50 -4.61
C ASP A 181 -24.40 10.14 -3.15
N SER A 182 -25.15 9.06 -2.90
CA SER A 182 -25.49 8.57 -1.56
C SER A 182 -24.31 7.95 -0.81
N ALA A 183 -23.27 7.53 -1.53
CA ALA A 183 -22.03 7.04 -0.93
C ALA A 183 -21.22 8.19 -0.31
N ASP A 184 -21.17 9.36 -0.95
CA ASP A 184 -20.28 10.46 -0.54
C ASP A 184 -20.59 10.96 0.87
N GLY A 185 -21.87 11.16 1.21
CA GLY A 185 -22.25 11.57 2.57
C GLY A 185 -21.93 10.52 3.65
N LEU A 186 -21.98 9.22 3.30
CA LEU A 186 -21.55 8.15 4.21
C LEU A 186 -20.02 8.16 4.40
N LEU A 187 -19.26 8.34 3.31
CA LEU A 187 -17.79 8.38 3.37
C LEU A 187 -17.30 9.58 4.18
N GLU A 188 -17.89 10.76 3.99
CA GLU A 188 -17.59 11.95 4.79
C GLU A 188 -17.90 11.73 6.28
N ALA A 189 -19.05 11.14 6.60
CA ALA A 189 -19.44 10.85 7.98
C ALA A 189 -18.52 9.78 8.62
N ALA A 190 -18.10 8.76 7.87
CA ALA A 190 -17.17 7.75 8.33
C ALA A 190 -15.77 8.35 8.60
N HIS A 191 -15.29 9.21 7.70
CA HIS A 191 -14.05 9.95 7.89
C HIS A 191 -14.08 10.80 9.16
N ALA A 192 -15.16 11.57 9.34
CA ALA A 192 -15.34 12.43 10.51
C ALA A 192 -15.36 11.61 11.81
N LEU A 193 -16.07 10.48 11.83
CA LEU A 193 -16.13 9.59 12.99
C LEU A 193 -14.75 9.05 13.38
N ALA A 194 -13.96 8.62 12.40
CA ALA A 194 -12.61 8.11 12.62
C ALA A 194 -11.64 9.22 13.09
N ALA A 195 -11.72 10.41 12.49
CA ALA A 195 -10.90 11.55 12.88
C ALA A 195 -11.23 12.03 14.31
N ASP A 196 -12.51 12.01 14.69
CA ASP A 196 -12.97 12.37 16.03
C ASP A 196 -12.50 11.36 17.08
N TYR A 197 -12.57 10.05 16.77
CA TYR A 197 -12.02 8.99 17.62
C TYR A 197 -10.52 9.19 17.89
N ASP A 198 -9.71 9.39 16.84
CA ASP A 198 -8.28 9.62 16.98
C ASP A 198 -7.98 10.91 17.79
N ARG A 199 -8.72 11.99 17.53
CA ARG A 199 -8.57 13.27 18.22
C ARG A 199 -8.84 13.16 19.73
N GLU A 200 -9.79 12.32 20.13
CA GLU A 200 -10.09 12.10 21.54
C GLU A 200 -9.11 11.15 22.24
N MET A 201 -8.56 10.17 21.50
CA MET A 201 -7.58 9.23 22.04
C MET A 201 -6.20 9.86 22.25
N LEU A 202 -5.74 10.70 21.31
CA LEU A 202 -4.38 11.25 21.28
C LEU A 202 -3.96 11.99 22.58
N PRO A 203 -4.80 12.84 23.20
CA PRO A 203 -4.44 13.50 24.45
C PRO A 203 -4.09 12.51 25.58
N ILE A 204 -4.76 11.35 25.63
CA ILE A 204 -4.51 10.35 26.68
C ILE A 204 -3.14 9.70 26.49
N ASP A 205 -2.80 9.30 25.26
CA ASP A 205 -1.48 8.73 24.94
C ASP A 205 -0.37 9.76 25.20
N ARG A 206 -0.62 11.03 24.84
CA ARG A 206 0.32 12.15 25.08
C ARG A 206 0.51 12.43 26.57
N ASP A 207 -0.57 12.50 27.34
CA ASP A 207 -0.52 12.73 28.79
C ASP A 207 0.31 11.64 29.47
N HIS A 208 0.08 10.37 29.13
CA HIS A 208 0.87 9.26 29.67
C HIS A 208 2.35 9.36 29.26
N HIS A 209 2.63 9.66 27.99
CA HIS A 209 4.01 9.84 27.51
C HIS A 209 4.76 10.94 28.28
N LEU A 210 4.10 12.08 28.55
CA LEU A 210 4.68 13.21 29.27
C LEU A 210 4.89 12.92 30.77
N GLN A 211 4.03 12.12 31.38
CA GLN A 211 4.13 11.76 32.80
C GLN A 211 5.15 10.64 33.07
N GLY A 212 5.55 9.89 32.05
CA GLY A 212 6.55 8.84 32.14
C GLY A 212 6.05 7.55 32.80
N LYS A 213 6.94 6.54 32.89
CA LYS A 213 6.59 5.14 33.25
C LYS A 213 6.17 4.90 34.72
N GLN A 214 6.07 5.95 35.55
CA GLN A 214 5.77 5.81 36.99
C GLN A 214 4.29 5.99 37.34
N VAL A 215 3.44 6.33 36.35
CA VAL A 215 2.01 6.55 36.59
C VAL A 215 1.22 5.27 36.35
N ASP A 216 0.15 5.10 37.14
CA ASP A 216 -0.78 3.99 36.99
C ASP A 216 -1.39 3.99 35.58
N LEU A 217 -1.12 2.90 34.85
CA LEU A 217 -1.65 2.67 33.52
C LEU A 217 -3.18 2.52 33.53
N GLY A 218 -3.76 2.07 34.66
CA GLY A 218 -5.19 1.80 34.80
C GLY A 218 -6.08 3.00 34.46
N ASP A 219 -5.79 4.17 35.01
CA ASP A 219 -6.57 5.40 34.75
C ASP A 219 -6.61 5.77 33.26
N PHE A 220 -5.45 5.70 32.59
CA PHE A 220 -5.38 6.00 31.16
C PHE A 220 -6.17 4.99 30.33
N ILE A 221 -6.08 3.70 30.66
CA ILE A 221 -6.84 2.65 29.99
C ILE A 221 -8.35 2.85 30.21
N GLU A 222 -8.80 3.14 31.42
CA GLU A 222 -10.21 3.42 31.70
C GLU A 222 -10.74 4.64 30.91
N ARG A 223 -9.93 5.69 30.79
CA ARG A 223 -10.26 6.86 29.95
C ARG A 223 -10.37 6.49 28.46
N LYS A 224 -9.43 5.68 27.94
CA LYS A 224 -9.51 5.17 26.55
C LYS A 224 -10.73 4.27 26.37
N MET A 225 -11.03 3.39 27.31
CA MET A 225 -12.21 2.51 27.28
C MET A 225 -13.52 3.30 27.21
N ALA A 226 -13.62 4.43 27.91
CA ALA A 226 -14.79 5.31 27.83
C ALA A 226 -14.98 5.90 26.42
N ILE A 227 -13.89 6.28 25.73
CA ILE A 227 -13.93 6.72 24.33
C ILE A 227 -14.27 5.53 23.42
N TYR A 228 -13.57 4.41 23.56
CA TYR A 228 -13.79 3.19 22.78
C TYR A 228 -15.26 2.81 22.73
N ARG A 229 -15.95 2.71 23.88
CA ARG A 229 -17.37 2.36 23.96
C ARG A 229 -18.31 3.34 23.24
N ARG A 230 -17.90 4.60 23.04
CA ARG A 230 -18.68 5.57 22.25
C ARG A 230 -18.55 5.34 20.75
N TYR A 231 -17.35 5.00 20.27
CA TYR A 231 -17.04 4.93 18.85
C TYR A 231 -17.15 3.52 18.27
N TRP A 232 -16.86 2.50 19.08
CA TRP A 232 -16.82 1.11 18.65
C TRP A 232 -18.13 0.37 18.95
N SER A 233 -18.39 -0.67 18.17
CA SER A 233 -19.43 -1.66 18.43
C SER A 233 -18.96 -3.04 18.01
N ARG A 234 -18.63 -3.88 18.99
CA ARG A 234 -18.20 -5.27 18.83
C ARG A 234 -18.67 -6.09 20.02
N ASP A 235 -18.81 -7.40 19.81
CA ASP A 235 -19.20 -8.36 20.84
C ASP A 235 -17.99 -9.02 21.54
N ASP A 236 -16.77 -8.74 21.06
CA ASP A 236 -15.50 -9.23 21.61
C ASP A 236 -14.62 -8.09 22.13
N ASP A 237 -13.55 -8.45 22.83
CA ASP A 237 -12.60 -7.53 23.46
C ASP A 237 -11.33 -7.30 22.62
N TYR A 238 -11.25 -7.86 21.40
CA TYR A 238 -10.01 -7.94 20.63
C TYR A 238 -9.36 -6.57 20.38
N TRP A 239 -10.19 -5.55 20.15
CA TRP A 239 -9.76 -4.16 19.90
C TRP A 239 -9.88 -3.25 21.12
N GLU A 240 -10.21 -3.77 22.30
CA GLU A 240 -10.27 -2.95 23.50
C GLU A 240 -8.88 -2.35 23.81
N PRO A 241 -8.80 -1.03 24.11
CA PRO A 241 -7.55 -0.39 24.50
C PRO A 241 -6.86 -1.12 25.66
N CYS A 242 -5.67 -1.66 25.40
CA CYS A 242 -4.82 -2.30 26.42
C CYS A 242 -3.45 -1.62 26.57
N SER A 243 -3.21 -0.53 25.83
CA SER A 243 -1.96 0.22 25.87
C SER A 243 -2.12 1.71 25.54
N VAL A 244 -1.05 2.45 25.84
CA VAL A 244 -0.86 3.89 25.61
C VAL A 244 0.48 4.09 24.90
N GLY A 245 0.52 3.63 23.65
CA GLY A 245 1.73 3.64 22.82
C GLY A 245 2.19 5.05 22.47
N TRP A 246 3.51 5.23 22.42
CA TRP A 246 4.14 6.42 21.84
C TRP A 246 5.27 6.02 20.89
N PRO A 247 5.37 6.57 19.67
CA PRO A 247 4.42 7.51 19.04
C PRO A 247 2.99 6.94 18.95
N SER A 248 1.98 7.81 19.11
CA SER A 248 0.59 7.37 19.10
C SER A 248 0.11 7.13 17.67
N SER A 249 -0.58 6.01 17.45
CA SER A 249 -1.28 5.72 16.19
C SER A 249 -2.44 6.68 15.91
N HIS A 250 -2.86 7.46 16.91
CA HIS A 250 -3.91 8.48 16.82
C HIS A 250 -3.36 9.88 16.49
N ASP A 251 -2.04 10.02 16.32
CA ASP A 251 -1.43 11.30 15.96
C ASP A 251 -1.64 11.63 14.48
N GLN A 252 -2.60 12.52 14.21
CA GLN A 252 -2.88 12.98 12.85
C GLN A 252 -1.68 13.67 12.18
N GLY A 253 -0.76 14.27 12.94
CA GLY A 253 0.46 14.88 12.39
C GLY A 253 1.46 13.84 11.85
N ALA A 254 1.34 12.60 12.31
CA ALA A 254 2.15 11.48 11.87
C ALA A 254 1.53 10.71 10.69
N ILE A 255 0.28 11.01 10.31
CA ILE A 255 -0.37 10.44 9.13
C ILE A 255 0.19 11.11 7.86
N ARG A 256 0.61 10.30 6.89
CA ARG A 256 1.08 10.74 5.58
C ARG A 256 -0.06 10.82 4.57
N LEU A 257 -0.95 9.83 4.58
CA LEU A 257 -2.06 9.72 3.66
C LEU A 257 -3.30 9.24 4.43
N ARG A 258 -4.45 9.91 4.23
CA ARG A 258 -5.74 9.45 4.74
C ARG A 258 -6.80 9.56 3.66
N PHE A 259 -7.61 8.54 3.50
CA PHE A 259 -8.72 8.52 2.57
C PHE A 259 -9.78 7.51 3.00
N THR A 260 -10.98 7.64 2.47
CA THR A 260 -12.12 6.80 2.83
C THR A 260 -12.73 6.21 1.58
N VAL A 261 -13.01 4.91 1.60
CA VAL A 261 -13.56 4.16 0.46
C VAL A 261 -14.78 3.34 0.90
N PRO A 262 -15.73 3.04 -0.02
CA PRO A 262 -16.84 2.16 0.31
C PRO A 262 -16.34 0.74 0.56
N HIS A 263 -16.95 0.05 1.54
CA HIS A 263 -16.71 -1.38 1.71
C HIS A 263 -17.73 -2.19 0.88
N PRO A 264 -17.33 -3.22 0.10
CA PRO A 264 -18.23 -3.95 -0.80
C PRO A 264 -19.41 -4.64 -0.12
N MET A 265 -19.32 -4.92 1.18
CA MET A 265 -20.42 -5.50 1.97
C MET A 265 -21.30 -4.45 2.67
N GLY A 266 -21.12 -3.17 2.35
CA GLY A 266 -21.75 -2.03 3.03
C GLY A 266 -20.84 -1.38 4.06
N GLY A 267 -21.12 -0.12 4.37
CA GLY A 267 -20.26 0.72 5.20
C GLY A 267 -19.09 1.33 4.43
N ALA A 268 -18.06 1.72 5.17
CA ALA A 268 -16.85 2.36 4.65
C ALA A 268 -15.59 1.81 5.32
N LEU A 269 -14.46 1.99 4.66
CA LEU A 269 -13.13 1.87 5.24
C LEU A 269 -12.54 3.27 5.32
N ASP A 270 -12.07 3.68 6.50
CA ASP A 270 -11.23 4.85 6.66
C ASP A 270 -9.78 4.38 6.86
N ILE A 271 -8.91 4.74 5.91
CA ILE A 271 -7.52 4.28 5.82
C ILE A 271 -6.61 5.45 6.17
N ALA A 272 -5.75 5.24 7.17
CA ALA A 272 -4.66 6.14 7.52
C ALA A 272 -3.32 5.43 7.40
N ILE A 273 -2.40 5.99 6.60
CA ILE A 273 -1.04 5.47 6.39
C ILE A 273 -0.06 6.42 7.05
N GLY A 274 0.73 5.91 8.01
CA GLY A 274 1.70 6.67 8.75
C GLY A 274 2.94 7.07 7.95
N LYS A 275 3.68 8.06 8.46
CA LYS A 275 5.05 8.40 8.01
C LYS A 275 6.08 7.39 8.53
N ASN A 276 5.96 7.02 9.80
CA ASN A 276 6.92 6.22 10.57
C ASN A 276 6.27 5.06 11.34
N PHE A 277 5.00 4.80 11.09
CA PHE A 277 4.25 3.69 11.67
C PHE A 277 3.46 3.00 10.57
N GLY A 278 2.88 1.84 10.87
CA GLY A 278 2.07 1.08 9.93
C GLY A 278 0.80 1.82 9.48
N GLN A 279 -0.17 1.04 9.05
CA GLN A 279 -1.46 1.54 8.61
C GLN A 279 -2.54 1.27 9.67
N THR A 280 -3.51 2.17 9.76
CA THR A 280 -4.74 2.01 10.55
C THR A 280 -5.92 2.04 9.60
N ILE A 281 -6.68 0.95 9.55
CA ILE A 281 -7.85 0.81 8.66
C ILE A 281 -9.06 0.52 9.51
N TYR A 282 -9.91 1.52 9.74
CA TYR A 282 -11.17 1.32 10.45
C TYR A 282 -12.27 0.88 9.49
N ARG A 283 -12.93 -0.23 9.80
CA ARG A 283 -14.20 -0.60 9.19
C ARG A 283 -15.32 0.11 9.94
N ILE A 284 -16.13 0.87 9.21
CA ILE A 284 -17.18 1.72 9.77
C ILE A 284 -18.52 1.35 9.15
N GLU A 285 -19.48 0.99 10.00
CA GLU A 285 -20.80 0.51 9.59
C GLU A 285 -21.91 1.18 10.40
N GLN A 286 -23.13 1.16 9.87
CA GLN A 286 -24.30 1.61 10.61
C GLN A 286 -24.79 0.49 11.54
N VAL A 287 -24.80 0.75 12.84
CA VAL A 287 -25.28 -0.14 13.90
C VAL A 287 -26.39 0.58 14.67
N GLU A 288 -27.59 -0.03 14.70
CA GLU A 288 -28.76 0.49 15.45
C GLU A 288 -29.03 2.00 15.24
N SER A 289 -28.83 2.49 14.01
CA SER A 289 -28.96 3.89 13.54
C SER A 289 -27.75 4.83 13.70
N ALA A 290 -26.68 4.44 14.38
CA ALA A 290 -25.44 5.23 14.47
C ALA A 290 -24.31 4.62 13.65
N LEU A 291 -23.38 5.44 13.15
CA LEU A 291 -22.11 4.91 12.62
C LEU A 291 -21.22 4.47 13.78
N LYS A 292 -20.55 3.33 13.60
CA LYS A 292 -19.64 2.74 14.58
C LYS A 292 -18.43 2.16 13.87
N ILE A 293 -17.27 2.21 14.54
CA ILE A 293 -16.13 1.37 14.17
C ILE A 293 -16.48 -0.06 14.59
N THR A 294 -16.54 -0.96 13.62
CA THR A 294 -16.89 -2.37 13.85
C THR A 294 -15.68 -3.27 13.75
N ASP A 295 -14.60 -2.82 13.10
CA ASP A 295 -13.35 -3.58 13.01
C ASP A 295 -12.17 -2.66 12.72
N GLN A 296 -10.97 -3.20 12.91
CA GLN A 296 -9.74 -2.66 12.34
C GLN A 296 -9.08 -3.73 11.46
N LEU A 297 -8.89 -3.44 10.18
CA LEU A 297 -8.35 -4.42 9.23
C LEU A 297 -6.82 -4.36 9.25
N ILE A 298 -6.17 -5.43 9.72
CA ILE A 298 -4.71 -5.50 9.84
C ILE A 298 -4.02 -5.85 8.52
N ASP A 299 -4.64 -6.72 7.71
CA ASP A 299 -4.06 -7.26 6.46
C ASP A 299 -4.62 -6.55 5.22
N TRP A 300 -5.26 -5.39 5.39
CA TRP A 300 -5.82 -4.65 4.26
C TRP A 300 -4.70 -4.05 3.40
N GLY A 301 -4.81 -4.19 2.08
CA GLY A 301 -3.94 -3.45 1.16
C GLY A 301 -2.50 -3.96 1.07
N ASP A 302 -2.21 -5.20 1.50
CA ASP A 302 -0.87 -5.81 1.43
C ASP A 302 -0.28 -5.82 0.01
N GLY A 303 -1.14 -5.83 -1.00
CA GLY A 303 -0.76 -5.74 -2.41
C GLY A 303 -0.45 -4.32 -2.90
N PHE A 304 -0.80 -3.27 -2.16
CA PHE A 304 -0.48 -1.90 -2.57
C PHE A 304 0.96 -1.50 -2.20
N ILE A 305 1.52 -0.59 -3.00
CA ILE A 305 2.72 0.16 -2.65
C ILE A 305 2.38 1.64 -2.57
N TRP A 306 2.89 2.35 -1.57
CA TRP A 306 2.54 3.74 -1.31
C TRP A 306 3.79 4.62 -1.39
N PRO A 307 4.22 5.01 -2.59
CA PRO A 307 5.48 5.72 -2.78
C PRO A 307 5.51 7.06 -2.03
N THR A 308 6.70 7.47 -1.59
CA THR A 308 6.97 8.81 -1.08
C THR A 308 7.81 9.56 -2.12
N PRO A 309 7.37 10.75 -2.57
CA PRO A 309 8.15 11.59 -3.47
C PRO A 309 9.59 11.79 -2.97
N PRO A 310 10.61 11.82 -3.87
CA PRO A 310 12.01 12.01 -3.46
C PRO A 310 12.26 13.30 -2.66
N ASP A 311 11.49 14.35 -2.94
CA ASP A 311 11.53 15.67 -2.29
C ASP A 311 10.77 15.72 -0.95
N GLY A 312 9.93 14.73 -0.66
CA GLY A 312 9.14 14.62 0.57
C GLY A 312 9.82 13.89 1.72
N ARG A 313 11.11 13.57 1.60
CA ARG A 313 11.87 12.79 2.60
C ARG A 313 12.60 13.75 3.54
N SER A 314 11.93 14.11 4.64
CA SER A 314 12.51 14.88 5.75
C SER A 314 12.87 13.97 6.92
#